data_AF-A0A946HCD8-F1
#
_entry.id   AF-A0A946HCD8-F1
#
_cell.length_a   1.000
_cell.length_b   1.000
_cell.length_c   1.000
_cell.angle_alpha   90.00
_cell.angle_beta   90.00
_cell.angle_gamma   90.00
#
_symmetry.space_group_name_H-M   'P 1'
#
loop_
_entity.id
_entity.type
_entity.pdbx_description
1 polymer ?
#
loop_
_entity_poly.entity_id
_entity_poly.type
_entity_poly.pdbx_seq_one_letter_code
_entity_poly.pdbx_strand_id
1 'polypeptide(L)'
;MRLMVVLSKWGVALSFMFISSVATCLSSPQMQFKSKYKSMKKNTQIAKVIDKHQEQMDLQEDLFWSAWNEDIPLLTQLLNNGAQPNFSLPDGRTAIHFAVENSKPKAIEILAKHNANVNIKKSLSGDTLLHTASEVGCLSCLKVLVKLNVDENTLNFAGETPKVMAERMNSKEAIHFWKDYSDVK
;
A
#
# COMPACT_ATOMS: atom_id res chain seq x y z
N MET A 1 39.89 20.66 -28.70
CA MET A 1 40.94 20.24 -27.75
C MET A 1 40.39 20.52 -26.36
N ARG A 2 39.71 19.60 -25.68
CA ARG A 2 40.19 18.35 -25.03
C ARG A 2 41.13 18.65 -23.84
N LEU A 3 40.85 17.98 -22.71
CA LEU A 3 41.58 17.85 -21.43
C LEU A 3 41.41 18.97 -20.39
N MET A 4 41.40 18.77 -19.06
CA MET A 4 41.21 17.67 -18.09
C MET A 4 41.14 18.37 -16.70
N VAL A 5 40.22 17.99 -15.79
CA VAL A 5 40.46 17.34 -14.45
C VAL A 5 41.46 18.11 -13.54
N VAL A 6 41.11 18.55 -12.31
CA VAL A 6 41.24 17.82 -11.03
C VAL A 6 40.48 18.56 -9.88
N LEU A 7 39.91 17.74 -8.99
CA LEU A 7 39.12 17.97 -7.76
C LEU A 7 39.86 18.67 -6.60
N SER A 8 39.13 19.28 -5.65
CA SER A 8 39.33 19.00 -4.20
C SER A 8 38.20 19.51 -3.27
N LYS A 9 37.52 18.53 -2.64
CA LYS A 9 37.14 18.38 -1.22
C LYS A 9 36.45 19.58 -0.52
N TRP A 10 35.13 19.53 -0.30
CA TRP A 10 34.43 19.05 0.92
C TRP A 10 34.86 19.75 2.22
N GLY A 11 33.96 20.55 2.81
CA GLY A 11 34.03 20.95 4.22
C GLY A 11 33.26 22.22 4.57
N VAL A 12 32.00 22.09 5.01
CA VAL A 12 31.45 23.00 6.03
C VAL A 12 30.54 22.20 6.96
N ALA A 13 30.87 22.24 8.24
CA ALA A 13 30.19 21.61 9.36
C ALA A 13 29.06 22.49 9.92
N LEU A 14 28.11 21.84 10.62
CA LEU A 14 27.41 22.22 11.87
C LEU A 14 27.28 23.74 12.17
N SER A 15 26.12 24.34 12.46
CA SER A 15 25.10 23.95 13.44
C SER A 15 24.10 25.12 13.54
N PHE A 16 22.80 24.90 13.80
CA PHE A 16 22.04 25.69 14.78
C PHE A 16 20.74 24.96 15.13
N MET A 17 20.47 24.98 16.43
CA MET A 17 19.50 24.21 17.20
C MET A 17 18.24 25.06 17.42
N PHE A 18 17.09 24.41 17.63
CA PHE A 18 15.82 24.95 18.19
C PHE A 18 15.00 25.97 17.36
N ILE A 19 13.93 25.46 16.71
CA ILE A 19 12.59 26.07 16.83
C ILE A 19 11.63 25.00 17.36
N SER A 20 10.90 25.43 18.38
CA SER A 20 10.08 24.69 19.33
C SER A 20 8.81 24.05 18.74
N SER A 21 8.54 22.82 19.19
CA SER A 21 7.24 22.24 19.57
C SER A 21 5.98 22.77 18.86
N VAL A 22 5.61 22.14 17.73
CA VAL A 22 4.23 21.78 17.29
C VAL A 22 4.18 21.06 15.92
N ALA A 23 5.31 20.78 15.25
CA ALA A 23 5.30 20.23 13.89
C ALA A 23 5.99 18.86 13.70
N THR A 24 5.97 17.98 14.70
CA THR A 24 6.46 16.59 14.56
C THR A 24 5.50 15.64 13.80
N CYS A 25 4.51 16.17 13.07
CA CYS A 25 3.66 15.37 12.18
C CYS A 25 4.00 15.51 10.69
N LEU A 26 5.15 16.11 10.33
CA LEU A 26 5.63 16.26 8.95
C LEU A 26 6.80 15.35 8.58
N SER A 27 7.21 14.45 9.48
CA SER A 27 8.31 13.51 9.28
C SER A 27 7.83 12.11 8.84
N SER A 28 6.82 12.04 7.97
CA SER A 28 6.57 10.81 7.20
C SER A 28 7.35 10.93 5.88
N PRO A 29 8.29 10.02 5.56
CA PRO A 29 9.05 10.02 4.31
C PRO A 29 8.17 10.12 3.04
N GLN A 30 6.90 9.73 3.14
CA GLN A 30 5.90 9.71 2.08
C GLN A 30 5.42 11.11 1.65
N MET A 31 5.34 12.09 2.56
CA MET A 31 4.84 13.45 2.25
C MET A 31 5.92 14.33 1.57
N GLN A 32 7.20 14.11 1.91
CA GLN A 32 8.31 14.74 1.20
C GLN A 32 8.48 14.19 -0.23
N PHE A 33 8.07 12.95 -0.45
CA PHE A 33 8.07 12.32 -1.78
C PHE A 33 7.02 12.99 -2.69
N LYS A 34 5.78 13.13 -2.20
CA LYS A 34 4.62 13.67 -2.94
C LYS A 34 4.81 15.11 -3.44
N SER A 35 5.40 15.99 -2.62
CA SER A 35 5.59 17.41 -2.97
C SER A 35 6.72 17.59 -3.99
N LYS A 36 7.83 16.87 -3.82
CA LYS A 36 8.98 16.88 -4.73
C LYS A 36 8.60 16.31 -6.10
N TYR A 37 7.83 15.23 -6.10
CA TYR A 37 7.41 14.50 -7.29
C TYR A 37 6.39 15.28 -8.15
N LYS A 38 5.37 15.90 -7.53
CA LYS A 38 4.41 16.79 -8.22
C LYS A 38 5.08 18.03 -8.84
N SER A 39 6.16 18.51 -8.21
CA SER A 39 6.98 19.62 -8.72
C SER A 39 7.80 19.20 -9.95
N MET A 40 8.34 17.98 -9.98
CA MET A 40 9.14 17.48 -11.12
C MET A 40 8.29 17.27 -12.39
N LYS A 41 7.04 16.78 -12.27
CA LYS A 41 6.11 16.58 -13.40
C LYS A 41 5.72 17.88 -14.13
N LYS A 42 5.88 19.04 -13.48
CA LYS A 42 5.55 20.36 -14.05
C LYS A 42 6.63 20.88 -15.01
N ASN A 43 7.84 20.33 -14.99
CA ASN A 43 8.94 20.73 -15.89
C ASN A 43 9.00 19.82 -17.13
N THR A 44 8.14 20.15 -18.10
CA THR A 44 7.77 19.41 -19.32
C THR A 44 8.90 19.04 -20.30
N GLN A 45 10.14 19.50 -20.06
CA GLN A 45 11.30 19.24 -20.94
C GLN A 45 12.19 18.09 -20.44
N ILE A 46 12.15 17.75 -19.14
CA ILE A 46 12.96 16.68 -18.54
C ILE A 46 12.22 15.33 -18.62
N ALA A 47 10.89 15.37 -18.64
CA ALA A 47 10.01 14.20 -18.74
C ALA A 47 10.26 13.39 -20.03
N LYS A 48 10.46 14.07 -21.18
CA LYS A 48 10.48 13.43 -22.50
C LYS A 48 11.59 12.40 -22.80
N VAL A 49 12.65 12.36 -21.98
CA VAL A 49 13.82 11.46 -22.21
C VAL A 49 13.73 10.20 -21.34
N ILE A 50 12.75 10.16 -20.45
CA ILE A 50 12.58 9.19 -19.37
C ILE A 50 11.49 8.13 -19.71
N ASP A 51 10.71 8.40 -20.76
CA ASP A 51 9.35 7.90 -21.06
C ASP A 51 9.17 6.38 -21.23
N LYS A 52 10.26 5.63 -21.40
CA LYS A 52 10.31 4.15 -21.35
C LYS A 52 9.74 3.47 -20.11
N HIS A 53 10.46 3.77 -19.03
CA HIS A 53 10.69 2.85 -17.93
C HIS A 53 10.32 3.49 -16.58
N GLN A 54 10.15 4.81 -16.55
CA GLN A 54 9.63 5.54 -15.38
C GLN A 54 8.11 5.68 -15.43
N GLU A 55 7.47 5.75 -16.60
CA GLU A 55 6.00 5.69 -16.72
C GLU A 55 5.44 4.42 -16.04
N GLN A 56 6.19 3.32 -16.09
CA GLN A 56 5.77 2.05 -15.50
C GLN A 56 5.89 2.01 -13.97
N MET A 57 6.81 2.77 -13.37
CA MET A 57 6.95 2.89 -11.91
C MET A 57 5.88 3.84 -11.34
N ASP A 58 5.60 4.92 -12.07
CA ASP A 58 4.51 5.87 -11.78
C ASP A 58 3.14 5.17 -11.86
N LEU A 59 2.95 4.27 -12.83
CA LEU A 59 1.71 3.51 -13.02
C LEU A 59 1.36 2.62 -11.82
N GLN A 60 2.35 1.97 -11.20
CA GLN A 60 2.11 1.12 -10.02
C GLN A 60 1.92 1.95 -8.75
N GLU A 61 2.63 3.07 -8.63
CA GLU A 61 2.42 4.02 -7.54
C GLU A 61 0.98 4.59 -7.61
N ASP A 62 0.56 5.07 -8.78
CA ASP A 62 -0.81 5.56 -8.98
C ASP A 62 -1.87 4.46 -8.73
N LEU A 63 -1.55 3.19 -9.00
CA LEU A 63 -2.41 2.05 -8.67
C LEU A 63 -2.62 1.90 -7.16
N PHE A 64 -1.57 2.06 -6.35
CA PHE A 64 -1.70 1.98 -4.90
C PHE A 64 -2.51 3.14 -4.32
N TRP A 65 -2.34 4.36 -4.84
CA TRP A 65 -3.06 5.54 -4.34
C TRP A 65 -4.53 5.53 -4.78
N SER A 66 -4.84 5.02 -5.97
CA SER A 66 -6.22 4.83 -6.41
C SER A 66 -6.93 3.74 -5.59
N ALA A 67 -6.23 2.65 -5.25
CA ALA A 67 -6.75 1.62 -4.34
C ALA A 67 -7.00 2.15 -2.92
N TRP A 68 -6.09 2.96 -2.38
CA TRP A 68 -6.23 3.62 -1.08
C TRP A 68 -7.47 4.52 -1.03
N ASN A 69 -7.65 5.38 -2.04
CA ASN A 69 -8.75 6.35 -2.06
C ASN A 69 -10.08 5.77 -2.55
N GLU A 70 -10.10 4.52 -3.05
CA GLU A 70 -11.24 3.92 -3.76
C GLU A 70 -11.67 4.74 -4.99
N ASP A 71 -10.69 5.31 -5.70
CA ASP A 71 -10.91 5.98 -6.99
C ASP A 71 -11.13 4.93 -8.07
N ILE A 72 -12.38 4.44 -8.15
CA ILE A 72 -12.76 3.35 -9.05
C ILE A 72 -12.49 3.66 -10.54
N PRO A 73 -12.82 4.86 -11.07
CA PRO A 73 -12.48 5.22 -12.44
C PRO A 73 -10.98 5.14 -12.72
N LEU A 74 -10.15 5.75 -11.87
CA LEU A 74 -8.70 5.75 -12.05
C LEU A 74 -8.11 4.34 -11.89
N LEU A 75 -8.54 3.59 -10.87
CA LEU A 75 -8.11 2.22 -10.61
C LEU A 75 -8.36 1.31 -11.81
N THR A 76 -9.57 1.39 -12.39
CA THR A 76 -9.96 0.57 -13.54
C THR A 76 -9.18 0.97 -14.79
N GLN A 77 -8.99 2.28 -15.01
CA GLN A 77 -8.21 2.79 -16.14
C GLN A 77 -6.75 2.32 -16.07
N LEU A 78 -6.12 2.38 -14.89
CA LEU A 78 -4.74 1.95 -14.68
C LEU A 78 -4.58 0.44 -14.95
N LEU A 79 -5.49 -0.38 -14.44
CA LEU A 79 -5.47 -1.83 -14.68
C LEU A 79 -5.66 -2.16 -16.16
N ASN A 80 -6.56 -1.47 -16.86
CA ASN A 80 -6.75 -1.61 -18.31
C ASN A 80 -5.53 -1.16 -19.12
N ASN A 81 -4.78 -0.17 -18.62
CA ASN A 81 -3.54 0.32 -19.23
C ASN A 81 -2.33 -0.60 -18.95
N GLY A 82 -2.54 -1.76 -18.31
CA GLY A 82 -1.49 -2.74 -18.05
C GLY A 82 -0.78 -2.57 -16.71
N ALA A 83 -1.37 -1.84 -15.75
CA ALA A 83 -0.87 -1.85 -14.38
C ALA A 83 -0.87 -3.27 -13.82
N GLN A 84 0.14 -3.62 -13.02
CA GLN A 84 0.33 -4.98 -12.53
C GLN A 84 -0.29 -5.07 -11.14
N PRO A 85 -1.43 -5.74 -10.98
CA PRO A 85 -2.12 -5.78 -9.68
C PRO A 85 -1.32 -6.49 -8.59
N ASN A 86 -0.39 -7.36 -8.99
CA ASN A 86 0.50 -8.13 -8.12
C ASN A 86 1.84 -7.44 -7.87
N PHE A 87 2.04 -6.21 -8.37
CA PHE A 87 3.23 -5.45 -8.07
C PHE A 87 3.31 -5.21 -6.55
N SER A 88 4.43 -5.63 -5.97
CA SER A 88 4.69 -5.52 -4.54
C SER A 88 5.79 -4.51 -4.27
N LEU A 89 5.57 -3.68 -3.25
CA LEU A 89 6.59 -2.85 -2.65
C LEU A 89 7.68 -3.69 -1.97
N PRO A 90 8.85 -3.11 -1.63
CA PRO A 90 9.93 -3.81 -0.94
C PRO A 90 9.54 -4.39 0.44
N ASP A 91 8.44 -3.93 1.03
CA ASP A 91 7.86 -4.44 2.27
C ASP A 91 6.84 -5.58 2.05
N GLY A 92 6.65 -6.01 0.81
CA GLY A 92 5.71 -7.05 0.40
C GLY A 92 4.26 -6.57 0.26
N ARG A 93 3.96 -5.28 0.43
CA ARG A 93 2.60 -4.75 0.24
C ARG A 93 2.27 -4.57 -1.24
N THR A 94 1.02 -4.82 -1.59
CA THR A 94 0.47 -4.69 -2.96
C THR A 94 -0.74 -3.77 -2.94
N ALA A 95 -1.32 -3.49 -4.10
CA ALA A 95 -2.52 -2.65 -4.21
C ALA A 95 -3.69 -3.14 -3.35
N ILE A 96 -3.88 -4.47 -3.23
CA ILE A 96 -4.95 -5.03 -2.41
C ILE A 96 -4.69 -4.75 -0.91
N HIS A 97 -3.44 -4.77 -0.45
CA HIS A 97 -3.13 -4.43 0.94
C HIS A 97 -3.58 -3.00 1.27
N PHE A 98 -3.28 -2.03 0.40
CA PHE A 98 -3.71 -0.65 0.60
C PHE A 98 -5.24 -0.51 0.59
N ALA A 99 -5.94 -1.27 -0.26
CA ALA A 99 -7.40 -1.29 -0.28
C ALA A 99 -7.99 -1.86 1.04
N VAL A 100 -7.41 -2.95 1.57
CA VAL A 100 -7.87 -3.58 2.82
C VAL A 100 -7.56 -2.69 4.04
N GLU A 101 -6.34 -2.18 4.15
CA GLU A 101 -5.91 -1.27 5.23
C GLU A 101 -6.82 -0.04 5.33
N ASN A 102 -7.34 0.43 4.20
CA ASN A 102 -8.21 1.61 4.14
C ASN A 102 -9.70 1.28 4.03
N SER A 103 -10.08 0.02 4.29
CA SER A 103 -11.48 -0.41 4.29
C SER A 103 -12.23 -0.14 2.98
N LYS A 104 -11.59 -0.40 1.82
CA LYS A 104 -12.12 -0.13 0.47
C LYS A 104 -12.58 -1.41 -0.25
N PRO A 105 -13.78 -1.93 0.06
CA PRO A 105 -14.24 -3.22 -0.46
C PRO A 105 -14.38 -3.24 -2.00
N LYS A 106 -14.79 -2.14 -2.64
CA LYS A 106 -14.97 -2.13 -4.11
C LYS A 106 -13.63 -2.20 -4.83
N ALA A 107 -12.61 -1.55 -4.28
CA ALA A 107 -11.25 -1.64 -4.82
C ALA A 107 -10.72 -3.07 -4.77
N ILE A 108 -10.98 -3.82 -3.69
CA ILE A 108 -10.63 -5.24 -3.57
C ILE A 108 -11.31 -6.06 -4.67
N GLU A 109 -12.62 -5.87 -4.89
CA GLU A 109 -13.35 -6.59 -5.93
C GLU A 109 -12.79 -6.34 -7.34
N ILE A 110 -12.46 -5.08 -7.66
CA ILE A 110 -11.90 -4.73 -8.98
C ILE A 110 -10.50 -5.29 -9.16
N LEU A 111 -9.65 -5.20 -8.14
CA LEU A 111 -8.33 -5.80 -8.17
C LEU A 111 -8.42 -7.32 -8.35
N ALA A 112 -9.28 -7.99 -7.59
CA ALA A 112 -9.51 -9.43 -7.73
C ALA A 112 -10.01 -9.81 -9.13
N LYS A 113 -10.90 -9.01 -9.74
CA LYS A 113 -11.35 -9.19 -11.14
C LYS A 113 -10.22 -9.08 -12.16
N HIS A 114 -9.16 -8.35 -11.85
CA HIS A 114 -7.96 -8.21 -12.69
C HIS A 114 -6.86 -9.20 -12.29
N ASN A 115 -7.20 -10.33 -11.67
CA ASN A 115 -6.27 -11.39 -11.27
C ASN A 115 -5.23 -10.94 -10.23
N ALA A 116 -5.61 -10.01 -9.35
CA ALA A 116 -4.80 -9.72 -8.17
C ALA A 116 -4.79 -10.92 -7.22
N ASN A 117 -3.62 -11.27 -6.71
CA ASN A 117 -3.39 -12.38 -5.82
C ASN A 117 -3.89 -12.03 -4.41
N VAL A 118 -4.88 -12.77 -3.93
CA VAL A 118 -5.51 -12.56 -2.63
C VAL A 118 -4.84 -13.36 -1.50
N ASN A 119 -4.01 -14.36 -1.84
CA ASN A 119 -3.30 -15.22 -0.90
C ASN A 119 -1.91 -14.69 -0.53
N ILE A 120 -1.76 -13.37 -0.58
CA ILE A 120 -0.52 -12.66 -0.26
C ILE A 120 -0.39 -12.47 1.26
N LYS A 121 0.87 -12.48 1.73
CA LYS A 121 1.24 -12.22 3.12
C LYS A 121 2.10 -10.96 3.20
N LYS A 122 1.87 -10.12 4.20
CA LYS A 122 2.75 -8.99 4.53
C LYS A 122 4.11 -9.54 4.94
N SER A 123 5.20 -8.97 4.43
CA SER A 123 6.55 -9.49 4.71
C SER A 123 6.99 -9.31 6.16
N LEU A 124 6.45 -8.31 6.87
CA LEU A 124 6.88 -7.96 8.22
C LEU A 124 6.21 -8.82 9.31
N SER A 125 4.92 -9.11 9.16
CA SER A 125 4.11 -9.80 10.17
C SER A 125 3.60 -11.17 9.72
N GLY A 126 3.71 -11.49 8.42
CA GLY A 126 3.13 -12.71 7.86
C GLY A 126 1.61 -12.65 7.74
N ASP A 127 1.00 -11.48 7.96
CA ASP A 127 -0.45 -11.30 7.93
C ASP A 127 -1.00 -11.46 6.52
N THR A 128 -2.06 -12.27 6.39
CA THR A 128 -2.88 -12.32 5.17
C THR A 128 -3.84 -11.14 5.11
N LEU A 129 -4.51 -10.95 3.96
CA LEU A 129 -5.54 -9.93 3.83
C LEU A 129 -6.67 -10.08 4.87
N LEU A 130 -7.02 -11.31 5.27
CA LEU A 130 -8.02 -11.55 6.31
C LEU A 130 -7.55 -11.11 7.71
N HIS A 131 -6.26 -11.26 8.02
CA HIS A 131 -5.69 -10.74 9.27
C HIS A 131 -5.82 -9.21 9.30
N THR A 132 -5.37 -8.53 8.24
CA THR A 132 -5.45 -7.06 8.16
C THR A 132 -6.90 -6.57 8.19
N ALA A 133 -7.83 -7.24 7.49
CA ALA A 133 -9.24 -6.88 7.55
C ALA A 133 -9.86 -7.09 8.95
N SER A 134 -9.40 -8.12 9.68
CA SER A 134 -9.82 -8.42 11.05
C SER A 134 -9.26 -7.42 12.05
N GLU A 135 -8.00 -7.02 11.89
CA GLU A 135 -7.36 -5.95 12.66
C GLU A 135 -8.12 -4.63 12.49
N VAL A 136 -8.39 -4.23 11.25
CA VAL A 136 -9.09 -2.98 10.94
C VAL A 136 -10.58 -3.04 11.33
N GLY A 137 -11.17 -4.23 11.41
CA GLY A 137 -12.61 -4.40 11.68
C GLY A 137 -13.51 -4.12 10.47
N CYS A 138 -12.96 -4.17 9.25
CA CYS A 138 -13.75 -3.92 8.03
C CYS A 138 -14.61 -5.13 7.67
N LEU A 139 -15.85 -5.17 8.17
CA LEU A 139 -16.80 -6.25 7.88
C LEU A 139 -17.10 -6.41 6.38
N SER A 140 -17.20 -5.31 5.64
CA SER A 140 -17.39 -5.35 4.18
C SER A 140 -16.20 -6.01 3.47
N CYS A 141 -14.97 -5.70 3.91
CA CYS A 141 -13.76 -6.30 3.36
C CYS A 141 -13.68 -7.79 3.69
N LEU A 142 -13.99 -8.17 4.93
CA LEU A 142 -14.05 -9.58 5.35
C LEU A 142 -15.04 -10.38 4.49
N LYS A 143 -16.25 -9.85 4.26
CA LYS A 143 -17.24 -10.49 3.37
C LYS A 143 -16.72 -10.67 1.95
N VAL A 144 -16.03 -9.68 1.39
CA VAL A 144 -15.45 -9.78 0.04
C VAL A 144 -14.31 -10.81 0.03
N LEU A 145 -13.40 -10.78 0.99
CA LEU A 145 -12.24 -11.67 1.04
C LEU A 145 -12.63 -13.14 1.27
N VAL A 146 -13.63 -13.41 2.12
CA VAL A 146 -14.18 -14.77 2.30
C VAL A 146 -14.82 -15.28 1.01
N LYS A 147 -15.55 -14.43 0.27
CA LYS A 147 -16.08 -14.79 -1.06
C LYS A 147 -14.98 -15.09 -2.08
N LEU A 148 -13.79 -14.53 -1.91
CA LEU A 148 -12.62 -14.76 -2.75
C LEU A 148 -11.84 -16.02 -2.33
N ASN A 149 -12.40 -16.85 -1.42
CA ASN A 149 -11.81 -18.10 -0.94
C ASN A 149 -10.40 -17.94 -0.36
N VAL A 150 -10.13 -16.81 0.32
CA VAL A 150 -8.88 -16.64 1.07
C VAL A 150 -8.89 -17.59 2.27
N ASP A 151 -7.77 -18.27 2.52
CA ASP A 151 -7.67 -19.20 3.64
C ASP A 151 -7.78 -18.48 5.00
N GLU A 152 -8.84 -18.82 5.72
CA GLU A 152 -9.22 -18.29 7.03
C GLU A 152 -8.43 -18.93 8.19
N ASN A 153 -7.75 -20.05 7.95
CA ASN A 153 -6.98 -20.77 8.98
C ASN A 153 -5.47 -20.53 8.89
N THR A 154 -5.03 -19.73 7.92
CA THR A 154 -3.62 -19.38 7.80
C THR A 154 -3.14 -18.67 9.07
N LEU A 155 -1.95 -19.04 9.54
CA LEU A 155 -1.29 -18.39 10.67
C LEU A 155 -0.35 -17.28 10.19
N ASN A 156 -0.32 -16.18 10.92
CA ASN A 156 0.71 -15.15 10.81
C ASN A 156 1.97 -15.51 11.61
N PHE A 157 2.98 -14.64 11.65
CA PHE A 157 4.23 -14.91 12.38
C PHE A 157 4.07 -14.92 13.90
N ALA A 158 3.00 -14.34 14.44
CA ALA A 158 2.64 -14.47 15.85
C ALA A 158 1.92 -15.79 16.17
N GLY A 159 1.66 -16.65 15.17
CA GLY A 159 0.90 -17.88 15.35
C GLY A 159 -0.60 -17.64 15.55
N GLU A 160 -1.10 -16.48 15.16
CA GLU A 160 -2.51 -16.10 15.27
C GLU A 160 -3.23 -16.41 13.96
N THR A 161 -4.50 -16.81 14.06
CA THR A 161 -5.43 -16.80 12.93
C THR A 161 -6.08 -15.41 12.81
N PRO A 162 -6.72 -15.07 11.67
CA PRO A 162 -7.47 -13.81 11.53
C PRO A 162 -8.51 -13.61 12.63
N LYS A 163 -9.18 -14.68 13.07
CA LYS A 163 -10.16 -14.65 14.16
C LYS A 163 -9.53 -14.28 15.50
N VAL A 164 -8.42 -14.94 15.85
CA VAL A 164 -7.69 -14.64 17.09
C VAL A 164 -7.16 -13.21 17.07
N MET A 165 -6.67 -12.74 15.92
CA MET A 165 -6.25 -11.35 15.75
C MET A 165 -7.42 -10.37 15.95
N ALA A 166 -8.62 -10.66 15.44
CA ALA A 166 -9.82 -9.83 15.68
C ALA A 166 -10.13 -9.69 17.18
N GLU A 167 -10.04 -10.80 17.92
CA GLU A 167 -10.27 -10.84 19.36
C GLU A 167 -9.20 -10.06 20.12
N ARG A 168 -7.92 -10.24 19.77
CA ARG A 168 -6.80 -9.51 20.38
C ARG A 168 -6.89 -8.00 20.14
N MET A 169 -7.28 -7.60 18.93
CA MET A 169 -7.45 -6.19 18.57
C MET A 169 -8.78 -5.59 19.06
N ASN A 170 -9.66 -6.42 19.63
CA ASN A 170 -10.99 -6.04 20.10
C ASN A 170 -11.88 -5.42 19.00
N SER A 171 -11.74 -5.91 17.78
CA SER A 171 -12.48 -5.46 16.60
C SER A 171 -13.87 -6.09 16.60
N LYS A 172 -14.82 -5.44 17.29
CA LYS A 172 -16.18 -5.97 17.55
C LYS A 172 -16.88 -6.46 16.29
N GLU A 173 -16.82 -5.69 15.22
CA GLU A 173 -17.46 -5.99 13.93
C GLU A 173 -16.89 -7.27 13.32
N ALA A 174 -15.57 -7.45 13.37
CA ALA A 174 -14.90 -8.66 12.90
C ALA A 174 -15.22 -9.85 13.81
N ILE A 175 -15.22 -9.68 15.13
CA ILE A 175 -15.56 -10.75 16.08
C ILE A 175 -16.99 -11.24 15.86
N HIS A 176 -17.96 -10.33 15.70
CA HIS A 176 -19.34 -10.68 15.39
C HIS A 176 -19.43 -11.41 14.05
N PHE A 177 -18.77 -10.90 13.00
CA PHE A 177 -18.73 -11.58 11.71
C PHE A 177 -18.18 -13.01 11.82
N TRP A 178 -17.08 -13.22 12.54
CA TRP A 178 -16.47 -14.54 12.69
C TRP A 178 -17.31 -15.51 13.54
N LYS A 179 -18.10 -15.00 14.50
CA LYS A 179 -19.06 -15.81 15.27
C LYS A 179 -20.22 -16.25 14.37
N ASP A 180 -20.86 -15.31 13.70
CA ASP A 180 -21.96 -15.58 12.78
C ASP A 180 -21.51 -16.53 11.66
N TYR A 181 -20.27 -16.38 11.18
CA TYR A 181 -19.70 -17.23 10.14
C TYR A 181 -19.40 -18.65 10.64
N SER A 182 -18.91 -18.84 11.88
CA SER A 182 -18.66 -20.17 12.44
C SER A 182 -19.94 -20.94 12.74
N ASP A 183 -21.05 -20.26 13.01
CA ASP A 183 -22.33 -20.90 13.32
C ASP A 183 -23.06 -21.43 12.07
N VAL A 184 -22.69 -20.92 10.89
CA VAL A 184 -23.33 -21.24 9.60
C VAL A 184 -22.59 -22.34 8.83
N LYS A 185 -21.35 -22.65 9.19
CA LYS A 185 -20.48 -23.60 8.49
C LYS A 185 -20.51 -24.98 9.15
#